data_AF-A0A957JZG1-F1
#
_entry.id   AF-A0A957JZG1-F1
#
_cell.length_a   1.000
_cell.length_b   1.000
_cell.length_c   1.000
_cell.angle_alpha   90.00
_cell.angle_beta   90.00
_cell.angle_gamma   90.00
#
_symmetry.space_group_name_H-M   'P 1'
#
loop_
_entity.id
_entity.type
_entity.pdbx_description
1 polymer ?
#
loop_
_entity_poly.entity_id
_entity_poly.type
_entity_poly.pdbx_seq_one_letter_code
_entity_poly.pdbx_strand_id
1 'polypeptide(L)'
;MNRIEAITLAMAAAAAAQFRPNGFAQKRPDVQAYLALKQLLLDKYPAVSHDILDVGPGSMERQNVLKTQLQQVGVGEDTAILRQARQLLQHL
;
A
#
# COMPACT_ATOMS: atom_id res chain seq x y z
N MET A 1 -16.69 -1.18 -1.35
CA MET A 1 -15.35 -0.85 -0.78
C MET A 1 -15.07 0.62 -1.05
N ASN A 2 -14.83 1.41 -0.01
CA ASN A 2 -14.41 2.80 -0.18
C ASN A 2 -13.05 2.84 -0.90
N ARG A 3 -12.78 3.88 -1.71
CA ARG A 3 -11.52 4.02 -2.45
C ARG A 3 -10.31 3.98 -1.53
N ILE A 4 -10.41 4.63 -0.38
CA ILE A 4 -9.36 4.65 0.65
C ILE A 4 -9.21 3.28 1.30
N GLU A 5 -10.32 2.58 1.56
CA GLU A 5 -10.27 1.21 2.07
C GLU A 5 -9.57 0.27 1.09
N ALA A 6 -9.73 0.48 -0.21
CA ALA A 6 -9.01 -0.29 -1.22
C ALA A 6 -7.50 -0.10 -1.15
N ILE A 7 -7.05 1.13 -0.95
CA ILE A 7 -5.63 1.46 -0.82
C ILE A 7 -5.08 0.90 0.49
N THR A 8 -5.78 1.12 1.61
CA THR A 8 -5.38 0.58 2.93
C THR A 8 -5.30 -0.94 2.90
N LEU A 9 -6.30 -1.62 2.31
CA LEU A 9 -6.31 -3.08 2.19
C LEU A 9 -5.16 -3.57 1.32
N ALA A 10 -4.92 -2.93 0.16
CA ALA A 10 -3.82 -3.30 -0.73
C ALA A 10 -2.46 -3.21 0.00
N MET A 11 -2.24 -2.13 0.73
CA MET A 11 -1.02 -1.95 1.54
C MET A 11 -0.92 -2.98 2.68
N ALA A 12 -2.02 -3.25 3.39
CA ALA A 12 -2.04 -4.20 4.49
C ALA A 12 -1.78 -5.64 4.04
N ALA A 13 -2.46 -6.07 2.97
CA ALA A 13 -2.37 -7.43 2.46
C ALA A 13 -1.00 -7.71 1.81
N ALA A 14 -0.42 -6.70 1.15
CA ALA A 14 0.90 -6.83 0.54
C ALA A 14 2.08 -6.56 1.49
N ALA A 15 1.85 -6.00 2.68
CA ALA A 15 2.89 -5.83 3.69
C ALA A 15 3.60 -7.17 4.00
N ALA A 16 2.83 -8.27 4.07
CA ALA A 16 3.36 -9.60 4.29
C ALA A 16 4.15 -10.15 3.10
N ALA A 17 3.93 -9.63 1.88
CA ALA A 17 4.69 -10.03 0.71
C ALA A 17 6.17 -9.67 0.89
N GLN A 18 6.50 -8.50 1.44
CA GLN A 18 7.90 -8.10 1.62
C GLN A 18 8.70 -9.07 2.52
N PHE A 19 8.06 -9.73 3.48
CA PHE A 19 8.72 -10.55 4.50
C PHE A 19 8.91 -12.03 4.14
N ARG A 20 8.48 -12.50 2.95
CA ARG A 20 8.68 -13.92 2.60
C ARG A 20 10.18 -14.22 2.36
N PRO A 21 10.80 -15.17 3.09
CA PRO A 21 12.25 -15.39 3.10
C PRO A 21 12.81 -16.10 1.86
N ASN A 22 12.10 -16.12 0.73
CA ASN A 22 12.48 -16.97 -0.40
C ASN A 22 13.25 -16.17 -1.48
N GLY A 23 14.57 -16.06 -1.30
CA GLY A 23 15.49 -15.42 -2.26
C GLY A 23 15.63 -16.16 -3.60
N PHE A 24 15.10 -17.39 -3.71
CA PHE A 24 15.13 -18.19 -4.94
C PHE A 24 13.95 -17.92 -5.89
N ALA A 25 12.94 -17.17 -5.45
CA ALA A 25 11.83 -16.77 -6.31
C ALA A 25 12.28 -15.63 -7.24
N GLN A 26 12.72 -15.98 -8.46
CA GLN A 26 13.26 -15.02 -9.45
C GLN A 26 12.27 -13.91 -9.85
N LYS A 27 10.96 -14.11 -9.66
CA LYS A 27 9.93 -13.09 -9.95
C LYS A 27 8.92 -13.03 -8.80
N ARG A 28 8.80 -11.84 -8.22
CA ARG A 28 7.87 -11.52 -7.12
C ARG A 28 7.01 -10.32 -7.52
N PRO A 29 6.02 -10.54 -8.41
CA PRO A 29 5.21 -9.44 -8.96
C PRO A 29 4.37 -8.74 -7.89
N ASP A 30 3.97 -9.47 -6.85
CA ASP A 30 3.32 -8.96 -5.64
C ASP A 30 4.18 -7.94 -4.89
N VAL A 31 5.47 -8.25 -4.67
CA VAL A 31 6.42 -7.35 -4.01
C VAL A 31 6.73 -6.13 -4.87
N GLN A 32 6.89 -6.31 -6.18
CA GLN A 32 7.12 -5.20 -7.10
C GLN A 32 5.92 -4.24 -7.13
N ALA A 33 4.70 -4.78 -7.20
CA ALA A 33 3.49 -3.98 -7.20
C ALA A 33 3.29 -3.22 -5.86
N TYR A 34 3.65 -3.84 -4.73
CA TYR A 34 3.67 -3.19 -3.41
C TYR A 34 4.67 -2.04 -3.34
N LEU A 35 5.93 -2.27 -3.74
CA LEU A 35 6.97 -1.24 -3.72
C LEU A 35 6.63 -0.08 -4.65
N ALA A 36 6.03 -0.36 -5.81
CA ALA A 36 5.56 0.67 -6.73
C ALA A 36 4.42 1.52 -6.13
N LEU A 37 3.46 0.89 -5.42
CA LEU A 37 2.40 1.62 -4.73
C LEU A 37 2.95 2.48 -3.58
N LYS A 38 3.88 1.91 -2.78
CA LYS A 38 4.57 2.62 -1.70
C LYS A 38 5.31 3.84 -2.23
N GLN A 39 6.10 3.67 -3.29
CA GLN A 39 6.86 4.77 -3.89
C GLN A 39 5.93 5.86 -4.42
N LEU A 40 4.85 5.48 -5.12
CA LEU A 40 3.89 6.44 -5.65
C LEU A 40 3.18 7.26 -4.56
N LEU A 41 2.88 6.63 -3.41
CA LEU A 41 2.33 7.32 -2.24
C LEU A 41 3.34 8.31 -1.65
N LEU A 42 4.61 7.91 -1.50
CA LEU A 42 5.65 8.77 -0.95
C LEU A 42 5.96 9.96 -1.86
N ASP A 43 6.02 9.74 -3.18
CA ASP A 43 6.37 10.77 -4.15
C ASP A 43 5.28 11.85 -4.26
N LYS A 44 4.01 11.44 -4.27
CA LYS A 44 2.88 12.36 -4.44
C LYS A 44 2.34 12.93 -3.13
N TYR A 45 2.49 12.19 -2.04
CA TYR A 45 1.87 12.51 -0.75
C TYR A 45 2.89 12.38 0.39
N PRO A 46 3.88 13.30 0.47
CA PRO A 46 4.92 13.26 1.49
C PRO A 46 4.40 13.42 2.93
N ALA A 47 3.15 13.87 3.09
CA ALA A 47 2.47 13.93 4.37
C ALA A 47 2.01 12.55 4.90
N VAL A 48 1.99 11.51 4.05
CA VAL A 48 1.76 10.13 4.50
C VAL A 48 3.06 9.62 5.13
N SER A 49 2.98 9.11 6.36
CA SER A 49 4.18 8.73 7.11
C SER A 49 4.95 7.60 6.43
N HIS A 50 6.26 7.77 6.23
CA HIS A 50 7.10 6.71 5.69
C HIS A 50 7.08 5.47 6.59
N ASP A 51 7.12 5.65 7.91
CA ASP A 51 7.16 4.58 8.90
C ASP A 51 5.94 3.65 8.81
N ILE A 52 4.75 4.22 8.54
CA ILE A 52 3.53 3.42 8.42
C ILE A 52 3.47 2.61 7.12
N LEU A 53 4.13 3.12 6.07
CA LEU A 53 4.24 2.46 4.78
C LEU A 53 5.38 1.43 4.75
N ASP A 54 6.43 1.61 5.55
CA ASP A 54 7.62 0.77 5.52
C ASP A 54 7.44 -0.56 6.26
N VAL A 55 6.86 -0.50 7.46
CA VAL A 55 6.51 -1.71 8.23
C VAL A 55 5.23 -2.37 7.67
N GLY A 56 4.50 -1.63 6.85
CA GLY A 56 3.17 -1.99 6.36
C GLY A 56 2.11 -1.96 7.46
N PRO A 57 0.85 -1.62 7.12
CA PRO A 57 -0.24 -1.53 8.10
C PRO A 57 -0.79 -2.93 8.42
N GLY A 58 0.04 -3.81 8.99
CA GLY A 58 -0.34 -5.19 9.33
C GLY A 58 -1.30 -5.31 10.52
N SER A 59 -1.37 -4.29 11.38
CA SER A 59 -2.32 -4.22 12.51
C SER A 59 -3.49 -3.27 12.22
N MET A 60 -4.63 -3.52 12.85
CA MET A 60 -5.84 -2.71 12.69
C MET A 60 -5.63 -1.24 13.10
N GLU A 61 -4.83 -0.99 14.13
CA GLU A 61 -4.43 0.36 14.57
C GLU A 61 -3.65 1.10 13.48
N ARG A 62 -2.66 0.45 12.85
CA ARG A 62 -1.89 1.04 11.76
C ARG A 62 -2.73 1.24 10.51
N GLN A 63 -3.67 0.35 10.22
CA GLN A 63 -4.62 0.54 9.13
C GLN A 63 -5.50 1.77 9.35
N ASN A 64 -5.95 1.99 10.59
CA ASN A 64 -6.73 3.18 10.94
C ASN A 64 -5.92 4.47 10.81
N VAL A 65 -4.67 4.49 11.29
CA VAL A 65 -3.79 5.66 11.12
C VAL A 65 -3.54 5.95 9.65
N LEU A 66 -3.26 4.92 8.84
CA LEU A 66 -3.09 5.08 7.40
C LEU A 66 -4.37 5.60 6.73
N LYS A 67 -5.54 5.03 7.06
CA LYS A 67 -6.84 5.48 6.54
C LYS A 67 -7.07 6.96 6.80
N THR A 68 -6.81 7.42 8.03
CA THR A 68 -6.92 8.82 8.41
C THR A 68 -5.96 9.71 7.63
N GLN A 69 -4.69 9.31 7.49
CA GLN A 69 -3.72 10.07 6.70
C GLN A 69 -4.15 10.18 5.23
N LEU A 70 -4.53 9.07 4.60
CA LEU A 70 -5.00 9.03 3.21
C LEU A 70 -6.27 9.88 2.99
N GLN A 71 -7.16 9.95 3.99
CA GLN A 71 -8.32 10.83 3.99
C GLN A 71 -7.92 12.30 4.05
N GLN A 72 -7.03 12.66 4.97
CA GLN A 72 -6.57 14.04 5.15
C GLN A 72 -5.86 14.59 3.91
N VAL A 73 -5.09 13.76 3.22
CA VAL A 73 -4.35 14.17 2.02
C VAL A 73 -5.14 14.00 0.71
N GLY A 74 -6.38 13.52 0.77
CA GLY A 74 -7.25 13.41 -0.41
C GLY A 74 -6.84 12.33 -1.42
N VAL A 75 -6.05 11.33 -1.02
CA VAL A 75 -5.55 10.27 -1.93
C VAL A 75 -6.69 9.49 -2.60
N GLY A 76 -7.87 9.42 -1.99
CA GLY A 76 -9.04 8.74 -2.55
C GLY A 76 -9.51 9.29 -3.91
N GLU A 77 -9.09 10.49 -4.29
CA GLU A 77 -9.40 11.08 -5.59
C GLU A 77 -8.36 10.77 -6.67
N ASP A 78 -7.16 10.32 -6.29
CA ASP A 78 -6.09 9.99 -7.22
C ASP A 78 -6.35 8.64 -7.90
N THR A 79 -6.78 8.71 -9.16
CA THR A 79 -7.07 7.54 -9.99
C THR A 79 -5.84 6.69 -10.30
N ALA A 80 -4.63 7.26 -10.28
CA ALA A 80 -3.40 6.50 -10.50
C ALA A 80 -3.09 5.61 -9.29
N ILE A 81 -3.19 6.16 -8.08
CA ILE A 81 -3.00 5.40 -6.84
C ILE A 81 -4.07 4.31 -6.70
N LEU A 82 -5.32 4.65 -6.98
CA LEU A 82 -6.42 3.69 -6.95
C LEU A 82 -6.21 2.53 -7.93
N ARG A 83 -5.73 2.83 -9.15
CA ARG A 83 -5.45 1.81 -10.18
C ARG A 83 -4.33 0.88 -9.72
N GLN A 84 -3.24 1.44 -9.20
CA GLN A 84 -2.11 0.68 -8.68
C GLN A 84 -2.52 -0.21 -7.51
N ALA A 85 -3.32 0.31 -6.56
CA ALA A 85 -3.85 -0.47 -5.44
C ALA A 85 -4.74 -1.63 -5.90
N ARG A 86 -5.59 -1.42 -6.90
CA ARG A 86 -6.42 -2.49 -7.49
C ARG A 86 -5.57 -3.53 -8.20
N GLN A 87 -4.54 -3.12 -8.93
CA GLN A 87 -3.62 -4.07 -9.56
C GLN A 87 -2.93 -4.92 -8.50
N LEU A 88 -2.44 -4.33 -7.41
CA LEU A 88 -1.84 -5.07 -6.31
C LEU A 88 -2.81 -6.11 -5.72
N LEU A 89 -4.07 -5.74 -5.48
CA LEU A 89 -5.10 -6.67 -5.00
C LEU A 89 -5.41 -7.83 -5.97
N GLN A 90 -5.13 -7.69 -7.27
CA GLN A 90 -5.28 -8.79 -8.24
C GLN A 90 -4.10 -9.76 -8.24
N HIS A 91 -2.96 -9.36 -7.67
CA HIS A 91 -1.73 -10.18 -7.60
C HIS A 91 -1.56 -10.89 -6.24
N LEU A 92 -2.43 -10.60 -5.27
CA LEU A 92 -2.48 -11.19 -3.93
C LEU A 92 -3.46 -12.37 -3.91
#